data_AF-A0A933KJ10-F1
#
_entry.id   AF-A0A933KJ10-F1
#
_cell.length_a   1.000
_cell.length_b   1.000
_cell.length_c   1.000
_cell.angle_alpha   90.00
_cell.angle_beta   90.00
_cell.angle_gamma   90.00
#
_symmetry.space_group_name_H-M   'P 1'
#
loop_
_entity.id
_entity.type
_entity.pdbx_description
1 polymer ?
#
loop_
_entity_poly.entity_id
_entity_poly.type
_entity_poly.pdbx_seq_one_letter_code
_entity_poly.pdbx_strand_id
1 'polypeptide(L)'
;MSEFAISGDTWEWDGTAWTERWPPLSPPARKLHAMAFDAARRKTVLFGGVAVFESQARLDETREWDGAIWTLRAPRTSPPPLQAHAMVYDTVRSETLRFGGDDDSGGQRG
;
A
#
# COMPACT_ATOMS: atom_id res chain seq x y z
N MET A 1 22.74 20.10 2.57
CA MET A 1 22.78 18.67 2.23
C MET A 1 21.35 18.31 1.91
N SER A 2 21.02 18.03 0.64
CA SER A 2 19.65 17.67 0.26
C SER A 2 19.34 16.31 0.88
N GLU A 3 18.48 16.32 1.89
CA GLU A 3 17.89 15.12 2.46
C GLU A 3 17.04 14.49 1.36
N PHE A 4 17.46 13.34 0.83
CA PHE A 4 16.54 12.48 0.12
C PHE A 4 15.56 11.94 1.16
N ALA A 5 14.56 12.73 1.51
CA ALA A 5 13.47 12.30 2.34
C ALA A 5 12.70 11.24 1.55
N ILE A 6 12.74 9.98 2.00
CA ILE A 6 11.82 8.95 1.49
C ILE A 6 10.44 9.36 1.99
N SER A 7 9.65 10.02 1.15
CA SER A 7 8.41 10.65 1.60
C SER A 7 7.20 9.71 1.51
N GLY A 8 6.21 9.93 2.40
CA GLY A 8 4.86 9.38 2.31
C GLY A 8 3.95 10.19 1.39
N ASP A 9 4.52 11.01 0.50
CA ASP A 9 3.78 11.87 -0.42
C ASP A 9 2.91 11.06 -1.36
N THR A 10 1.81 11.66 -1.77
CA THR A 10 0.91 11.09 -2.76
C THR A 10 1.00 11.93 -4.02
N TRP A 11 1.41 11.32 -5.13
CA TRP A 11 1.45 11.96 -6.44
C TRP A 11 0.46 11.26 -7.37
N GLU A 12 -0.33 12.03 -8.11
CA GLU A 12 -1.27 11.53 -9.12
C GLU A 12 -0.82 11.95 -10.51
N TRP A 13 -0.84 11.01 -11.45
CA TRP A 13 -0.59 11.25 -12.86
C TRP A 13 -1.92 11.28 -13.62
N ASP A 14 -2.18 12.38 -14.34
CA ASP A 14 -3.42 12.54 -15.12
C ASP A 14 -3.31 12.09 -16.59
N GLY A 15 -2.15 11.56 -17.00
CA GLY A 15 -1.82 11.27 -18.39
C GLY A 15 -0.86 12.28 -19.02
N THR A 16 -0.67 13.44 -18.39
CA THR A 16 0.12 14.57 -18.91
C THR A 16 0.99 15.28 -17.88
N ALA A 17 0.56 15.35 -16.62
CA ALA A 17 1.28 15.99 -15.53
C ALA A 17 1.17 15.20 -14.22
N TRP A 18 2.23 15.26 -13.42
CA TRP A 18 2.23 14.79 -12.04
C TRP A 18 1.75 15.92 -11.14
N THR A 19 0.72 15.64 -10.33
CA THR A 19 0.21 16.58 -9.33
C THR A 19 0.44 16.00 -7.94
N GLU A 20 1.17 16.74 -7.10
CA GLU A 20 1.33 16.41 -5.69
C GLU A 20 0.01 16.63 -4.95
N ARG A 21 -0.39 15.64 -4.16
CA ARG A 21 -1.59 15.65 -3.34
C ARG A 21 -1.20 15.82 -1.89
N TRP A 22 -1.98 16.66 -1.21
CA TRP A 22 -1.78 17.01 0.19
C TRP A 22 -2.95 16.50 1.04
N PRO A 23 -3.13 15.17 1.18
CA PRO A 23 -4.21 14.65 1.98
C PRO A 23 -3.98 14.98 3.46
N PRO A 24 -5.05 15.20 4.24
CA PRO A 24 -4.93 15.50 5.67
C PRO A 24 -4.33 14.34 6.48
N LEU A 25 -4.38 13.12 5.93
CA LEU A 25 -3.75 11.93 6.49
C LEU A 25 -2.99 11.22 5.37
N SER A 26 -1.70 10.95 5.61
CA SER A 26 -0.85 10.17 4.72
C SER A 26 -0.48 8.84 5.39
N PRO A 27 -0.34 7.75 4.61
CA PRO A 27 0.34 6.56 5.08
C PRO A 27 1.77 6.91 5.51
N PRO A 28 2.33 6.25 6.53
CA PRO A 28 3.76 6.39 6.82
C PRO A 28 4.60 5.96 5.62
N ALA A 29 5.74 6.62 5.45
CA ALA A 29 6.75 6.30 4.44
C ALA A 29 7.15 4.82 4.56
N ARG A 30 6.98 4.08 3.46
CA ARG A 30 7.15 2.63 3.44
C ARG A 30 7.77 2.15 2.14
N LYS A 31 8.47 1.02 2.20
CA LYS A 31 9.00 0.28 1.04
C LYS A 31 8.40 -1.12 0.97
N LEU A 32 8.56 -1.78 -0.18
CA LEU A 32 8.14 -3.18 -0.41
C LEU A 32 6.63 -3.42 -0.16
N HIS A 33 5.83 -2.37 -0.26
CA HIS A 33 4.37 -2.41 -0.16
C HIS A 33 3.77 -2.81 -1.52
N ALA A 34 2.49 -3.19 -1.52
CA ALA A 34 1.74 -3.45 -2.74
C ALA A 34 0.52 -2.54 -2.84
N MET A 35 0.14 -2.20 -4.07
CA MET A 35 -1.06 -1.42 -4.37
C MET A 35 -1.84 -2.05 -5.52
N ALA A 36 -3.17 -1.94 -5.46
CA ALA A 36 -4.06 -2.30 -6.56
C ALA A 36 -5.22 -1.29 -6.66
N PHE A 37 -5.69 -1.03 -7.88
CA PHE A 37 -6.85 -0.17 -8.09
C PHE A 37 -8.12 -1.01 -8.21
N ASP A 38 -9.00 -0.90 -7.22
CA ASP A 38 -10.34 -1.45 -7.23
C ASP A 38 -11.24 -0.59 -8.12
N ALA A 39 -11.42 -1.02 -9.36
CA ALA A 39 -12.13 -0.25 -10.37
C ALA A 39 -13.65 -0.16 -10.11
N ALA A 40 -14.26 -1.15 -9.44
CA ALA A 40 -15.68 -1.10 -9.12
C ALA A 40 -15.99 -0.02 -8.08
N ARG A 41 -15.10 0.17 -7.09
CA ARG A 41 -15.27 1.18 -6.04
C ARG A 41 -14.52 2.48 -6.30
N ARG A 42 -13.68 2.51 -7.34
CA ARG A 42 -12.75 3.60 -7.66
C ARG A 42 -11.87 3.95 -6.47
N LYS A 43 -11.24 2.93 -5.88
CA LYS A 43 -10.34 3.09 -4.74
C LYS A 43 -8.98 2.46 -5.04
N THR A 44 -7.90 3.13 -4.67
CA THR A 44 -6.59 2.49 -4.64
C THR A 44 -6.37 1.87 -3.28
N VAL A 45 -6.15 0.56 -3.23
CA VAL A 45 -5.88 -0.19 -2.01
C VAL A 45 -4.37 -0.30 -1.85
N LEU A 46 -3.86 0.11 -0.68
CA LEU A 46 -2.48 -0.04 -0.24
C LEU A 46 -2.45 -1.06 0.89
N PHE A 47 -1.55 -2.04 0.81
CA PHE A 47 -1.35 -3.02 1.87
C PHE A 47 0.12 -3.31 2.11
N GLY A 48 0.44 -3.51 3.39
CA GLY A 48 1.70 -4.07 3.81
C GLY A 48 2.93 -3.17 3.64
N GLY A 49 4.09 -3.82 3.52
CA GLY A 49 5.40 -3.19 3.40
C GLY A 49 6.11 -2.98 4.74
N VAL A 50 7.24 -2.28 4.68
CA VAL A 50 8.09 -2.00 5.83
C VAL A 50 8.24 -0.49 5.99
N ALA A 51 7.96 0.02 7.19
CA ALA A 51 8.17 1.42 7.53
C ALA A 51 9.66 1.77 7.43
N VAL A 52 9.97 2.94 6.87
CA VAL A 52 11.36 3.33 6.60
C VAL A 52 12.02 4.05 7.79
N PHE A 53 11.24 4.75 8.63
CA PHE A 53 11.75 5.52 9.77
C PHE A 53 11.28 5.02 11.15
N GLU A 54 10.20 4.25 11.19
CA GLU A 54 9.70 3.65 12.44
C GLU A 54 10.18 2.21 12.51
N SER A 55 11.20 1.95 13.35
CA SER A 55 11.68 0.62 13.80
C SER A 55 11.83 -0.51 12.76
N GLN A 56 11.83 -0.19 11.46
CA GLN A 56 11.56 -1.15 10.38
C GLN A 56 10.33 -2.02 10.63
N ALA A 57 9.31 -1.43 11.27
CA ALA A 57 8.07 -2.11 11.58
C ALA A 57 7.39 -2.59 10.31
N ARG A 58 6.94 -3.83 10.36
CA ARG A 58 6.09 -4.40 9.33
C ARG A 58 4.70 -3.85 9.47
N LEU A 59 4.18 -3.39 8.34
CA LEU A 59 2.84 -2.88 8.27
C LEU A 59 1.95 -4.02 7.77
N ASP A 60 0.80 -4.19 8.39
CA ASP A 60 -0.27 -5.14 8.01
C ASP A 60 -1.62 -4.41 7.85
N GLU A 61 -1.55 -3.08 7.77
CA GLU A 61 -2.71 -2.24 7.58
C GLU A 61 -3.18 -2.19 6.13
N THR A 62 -4.49 -2.11 5.97
CA THR A 62 -5.14 -1.82 4.70
C THR A 62 -5.52 -0.35 4.67
N ARG A 63 -4.99 0.40 3.71
CA ARG A 63 -5.40 1.78 3.45
C ARG A 63 -6.08 1.90 2.10
N GLU A 64 -7.09 2.75 2.00
CA GLU A 64 -7.76 3.06 0.73
C GLU A 64 -7.67 4.54 0.41
N TRP A 65 -7.27 4.84 -0.82
CA TRP A 65 -7.28 6.16 -1.42
C TRP A 65 -8.52 6.33 -2.28
N ASP A 66 -9.14 7.51 -2.23
CA ASP A 66 -10.34 7.84 -3.00
C ASP A 66 -10.20 9.01 -3.99
N GLY A 67 -8.97 9.49 -4.20
CA GLY A 67 -8.69 10.69 -4.97
C GLY A 67 -8.52 11.96 -4.12
N ALA A 68 -8.81 11.90 -2.81
CA ALA A 68 -8.67 13.03 -1.90
C ALA A 68 -8.08 12.65 -0.53
N ILE A 69 -8.43 11.49 0.04
CA ILE A 69 -8.07 11.12 1.40
C ILE A 69 -7.66 9.64 1.48
N TRP A 70 -6.60 9.35 2.24
CA TRP A 70 -6.29 7.99 2.66
C TRP A 70 -7.09 7.61 3.90
N THR A 71 -7.84 6.53 3.81
CA THR A 71 -8.63 5.98 4.92
C THR A 71 -8.03 4.67 5.38
N LEU A 72 -7.69 4.56 6.67
CA LEU A 72 -7.34 3.29 7.29
C LEU A 72 -8.59 2.41 7.40
N ARG A 73 -8.50 1.17 6.91
CA ARG A 73 -9.58 0.18 6.99
C ARG A 73 -9.25 -0.83 8.07
N ALA A 74 -10.27 -1.19 8.84
CA ALA A 74 -10.21 -2.23 9.87
C ALA A 74 -11.03 -3.46 9.43
N PRO A 75 -10.53 -4.26 8.47
CA PRO A 75 -11.22 -5.49 8.08
C PRO A 75 -11.26 -6.47 9.26
N ARG A 76 -12.34 -7.27 9.36
CA ARG A 76 -12.51 -8.27 10.42
C ARG A 76 -11.42 -9.35 10.42
N THR A 77 -10.82 -9.58 9.25
CA THR A 77 -9.71 -10.50 9.02
C THR A 77 -8.68 -9.80 8.15
N SER A 78 -7.45 -9.68 8.63
CA SER A 78 -6.32 -9.17 7.84
C SER A 78 -5.32 -10.29 7.59
N PRO A 79 -4.75 -10.41 6.38
CA PRO A 79 -3.63 -11.30 6.15
C PRO A 79 -2.43 -10.92 7.03
N PRO A 80 -1.54 -11.86 7.37
CA PRO A 80 -0.28 -11.53 8.03
C PRO A 80 0.56 -10.55 7.18
N PRO A 81 1.37 -9.69 7.82
CA PRO A 81 2.27 -8.79 7.11
C PRO A 81 3.24 -9.59 6.24
N LEU A 82 3.24 -9.30 4.94
CA LEU A 82 4.32 -9.71 4.02
C LEU A 82 4.88 -8.46 3.36
N GLN A 83 6.15 -8.54 2.99
CA GLN A 83 6.80 -7.56 2.12
C GLN A 83 6.96 -8.16 0.72
N ALA A 84 7.16 -7.32 -0.29
CA ALA A 84 7.45 -7.73 -1.67
C ALA A 84 6.39 -8.67 -2.28
N HIS A 85 5.15 -8.61 -1.78
CA HIS A 85 4.01 -9.31 -2.35
C HIS A 85 3.42 -8.49 -3.50
N ALA A 86 2.57 -9.13 -4.31
CA ALA A 86 1.83 -8.46 -5.38
C ALA A 86 0.35 -8.37 -5.04
N MET A 87 -0.29 -7.30 -5.53
CA MET A 87 -1.75 -7.13 -5.49
C MET A 87 -2.27 -6.83 -6.89
N VAL A 88 -3.40 -7.45 -7.25
CA VAL A 88 -4.08 -7.23 -8.52
C VAL A 88 -5.58 -7.16 -8.29
N TYR A 89 -6.28 -6.36 -9.11
CA TYR A 89 -7.74 -6.33 -9.10
C TYR A 89 -8.28 -7.24 -10.20
N ASP A 90 -9.05 -8.26 -9.82
CA ASP A 90 -9.80 -9.13 -10.72
C ASP A 90 -11.12 -8.43 -11.07
N THR A 91 -11.21 -7.92 -12.29
CA THR A 91 -12.41 -7.21 -12.78
C THR A 91 -13.60 -8.12 -13.01
N VAL A 92 -13.40 -9.41 -13.24
CA VAL A 92 -14.48 -10.38 -13.45
C VAL A 92 -15.13 -10.74 -12.11
N ARG A 93 -14.31 -10.91 -11.07
CA ARG A 93 -14.79 -11.23 -9.71
C ARG A 93 -15.10 -10.00 -8.85
N SER A 94 -14.64 -8.83 -9.27
CA SER A 94 -14.65 -7.60 -8.47
C SER A 94 -13.93 -7.75 -7.12
N GLU A 95 -12.77 -8.40 -7.15
CA GLU A 95 -11.99 -8.74 -5.97
C GLU A 95 -10.55 -8.25 -6.10
N THR A 96 -9.97 -7.80 -4.98
CA THR A 96 -8.53 -7.54 -4.91
C THR A 96 -7.83 -8.80 -4.40
N LEU A 97 -6.97 -9.37 -5.24
CA LEU A 97 -6.17 -10.55 -4.93
C LEU A 97 -4.78 -10.13 -4.45
N ARG A 98 -4.24 -10.93 -3.54
CA ARG A 98 -2.87 -10.82 -3.05
C ARG A 98 -2.17 -12.16 -3.23
N PHE A 99 -0.93 -12.15 -3.72
CA PHE A 99 -0.15 -13.37 -3.90
C PHE A 99 1.35 -13.14 -3.66
N GLY A 100 2.04 -14.23 -3.29
CA GLY A 100 3.48 -14.25 -3.03
C GLY A 100 3.91 -13.38 -1.86
N GLY A 101 5.18 -12.97 -1.89
CA GLY A 101 5.84 -12.18 -0.85
C GLY A 101 6.40 -12.99 0.30
N ASP A 102 7.21 -12.31 1.10
CA ASP A 102 8.05 -12.95 2.10
C ASP A 102 7.67 -12.45 3.50
N ASP A 103 7.63 -13.37 4.46
CA ASP A 103 7.49 -13.05 5.89
C ASP A 103 8.85 -12.94 6.58
N ASP A 104 9.96 -12.81 5.84
CA ASP A 104 11.35 -12.64 6.33
C ASP A 104 11.76 -13.65 7.42
N SER A 105 10.97 -14.73 7.59
CA SER A 105 11.20 -15.76 8.60
C SER A 105 12.28 -16.75 8.18
N GLY A 106 13.02 -16.48 7.09
CA GLY A 106 14.12 -17.32 6.64
C GLY A 106 13.72 -18.78 6.46
N GLY A 107 12.52 -19.05 5.93
CA GLY A 107 12.07 -20.40 5.57
C GLY A 107 11.92 -21.36 6.76
N GLN A 108 10.68 -21.75 7.05
CA GLN A 108 10.21 -23.11 6.75
C GLN A 108 8.68 -23.06 6.66
N ARG A 109 8.15 -23.19 5.45
CA ARG A 109 6.80 -23.73 5.24
C ARG A 109 7.02 -25.13 4.67
N GLY A 110 6.78 -26.14 5.51
CA GLY A 110 6.76 -27.55 5.11
C GLY A 110 5.55 -27.88 4.23
#